data_AF-A0A7W1SZZ4-F1
#
_entry.id   AF-A0A7W1SZZ4-F1
#
_cell.length_a   1.000
_cell.length_b   1.000
_cell.length_c   1.000
_cell.angle_alpha   90.00
_cell.angle_beta   90.00
_cell.angle_gamma   90.00
#
_symmetry.space_group_name_H-M   'P 1'
#
loop_
_entity.id
_entity.type
_entity.pdbx_description
1 polymer ?
#
loop_
_entity_poly.entity_id
_entity_poly.type
_entity_poly.pdbx_seq_one_letter_code
_entity_poly.pdbx_strand_id
1 'polypeptide(L)'
;SETVYKGKVRDWAKTESSEGYVPVPDRLAVELQQWRQRSQWAAQEDFIFPNCQGGVLCYENFSKRVLALIAIKLGLPKLTFQVLRRSYATRAVAEQKGSLKDVQAQLRHSRPDTTLQNYVKEVPESVFASVNRMYDSIAPAVHDGLG
;
A
#
# COMPACT_ATOMS: atom_id res chain seq x y z
N SER A 1 -0.16 19.62 -6.46
CA SER A 1 -0.12 18.19 -6.10
C SER A 1 -0.22 17.34 -7.34
N GLU A 2 0.66 16.36 -7.46
CA GLU A 2 0.74 15.48 -8.62
C GLU A 2 -0.04 14.18 -8.34
N THR A 3 -0.86 13.75 -9.31
CA THR A 3 -1.56 12.46 -9.22
C THR A 3 -1.19 11.55 -10.37
N VAL A 4 -1.02 10.26 -10.06
CA VAL A 4 -0.77 9.23 -11.07
C VAL A 4 -2.10 8.63 -11.53
N TYR A 5 -2.36 8.67 -12.84
CA TYR A 5 -3.49 7.96 -13.45
C TYR A 5 -3.08 7.29 -14.75
N LYS A 6 -3.32 5.97 -14.86
CA LYS A 6 -3.02 5.14 -16.04
C LYS A 6 -1.59 5.31 -16.57
N GLY A 7 -0.60 5.32 -15.68
CA GLY A 7 0.81 5.41 -16.08
C GLY A 7 1.29 6.80 -16.48
N LYS A 8 0.52 7.86 -16.20
CA LYS A 8 0.91 9.25 -16.43
C LYS A 8 0.80 10.05 -15.13
N VAL A 9 1.81 10.88 -14.87
CA VAL A 9 1.74 11.94 -13.85
C VAL A 9 0.83 13.05 -14.40
N ARG A 10 -0.06 13.56 -13.56
CA ARG A 10 -0.95 14.69 -13.85
C ARG A 10 -0.74 15.77 -12.82
N ASP A 11 -0.62 17.01 -13.27
CA ASP A 11 -0.29 18.18 -12.43
C ASP A 11 -1.48 18.71 -11.60
N TRP A 12 -2.60 17.98 -11.57
CA TRP A 12 -3.76 18.37 -10.78
C TRP A 12 -4.37 17.17 -10.04
N ALA A 13 -4.61 17.35 -8.75
CA ALA A 13 -5.44 16.47 -7.94
C ALA A 13 -6.92 16.77 -8.24
N LYS A 14 -7.71 15.76 -8.62
CA LYS A 14 -9.16 15.94 -8.88
C LYS A 14 -9.94 16.26 -7.60
N THR A 15 -9.38 15.99 -6.42
CA THR A 15 -10.01 16.28 -5.11
C THR A 15 -8.94 16.44 -4.03
N GLU A 16 -9.14 17.39 -3.10
CA GLU A 16 -8.32 17.57 -1.87
C GLU A 16 -8.23 16.27 -1.03
N SER A 17 -9.21 15.37 -1.16
CA SER A 17 -9.23 14.05 -0.50
C SER A 17 -8.15 13.08 -0.98
N SER A 18 -7.40 13.40 -2.04
CA SER A 18 -6.34 12.53 -2.56
C SER A 18 -5.02 12.65 -1.79
N GLU A 19 -4.77 13.74 -1.07
CA GLU A 19 -3.54 14.03 -0.32
C GLU A 19 -3.51 13.47 1.11
N GLY A 20 -4.07 12.28 1.32
CA GLY A 20 -4.09 11.65 2.65
C GLY A 20 -2.93 10.68 2.86
N TYR A 21 -2.29 10.79 4.02
CA TYR A 21 -1.29 9.85 4.49
C TYR A 21 -1.90 8.45 4.73
N VAL A 22 -1.11 7.42 4.45
CA VAL A 22 -1.40 6.03 4.81
C VAL A 22 -0.28 5.55 5.72
N PRO A 23 -0.56 5.09 6.94
CA PRO A 23 0.49 4.51 7.78
C PRO A 23 1.13 3.30 7.09
N VAL A 24 2.46 3.37 6.98
CA VAL A 24 3.31 2.31 6.46
C VAL A 24 3.98 1.63 7.67
N PRO A 25 3.93 0.29 7.79
CA PRO A 25 4.63 -0.41 8.86
C PRO A 25 6.14 -0.14 8.83
N ASP A 26 6.79 -0.05 9.99
CA ASP A 26 8.21 0.30 10.10
C ASP A 26 9.10 -0.68 9.34
N ARG A 27 8.84 -1.98 9.51
CA ARG A 27 9.56 -3.04 8.79
C ARG A 27 9.37 -2.92 7.28
N LEU A 28 8.15 -2.62 6.82
CA LEU A 28 7.89 -2.39 5.40
C LEU A 28 8.63 -1.14 4.89
N ALA A 29 8.70 -0.06 5.67
CA ALA A 29 9.42 1.14 5.29
C ALA A 29 10.92 0.86 5.07
N VAL A 30 11.54 0.07 5.96
CA VAL A 30 12.94 -0.38 5.81
C VAL A 30 13.10 -1.24 4.57
N GLU A 31 12.21 -2.21 4.35
CA GLU A 31 12.26 -3.11 3.18
C GLU A 31 12.09 -2.32 1.86
N LEU A 32 11.22 -1.30 1.83
CA LEU A 32 11.06 -0.41 0.66
C LEU A 32 12.31 0.45 0.41
N GLN A 33 12.98 0.93 1.45
CA GLN A 33 14.24 1.66 1.32
C GLN A 33 15.36 0.76 0.77
N GLN A 34 15.48 -0.48 1.27
CA GLN A 34 16.42 -1.46 0.75
C GLN A 34 16.11 -1.86 -0.70
N TRP A 35 14.83 -2.03 -1.02
CA TRP A 35 14.37 -2.30 -2.39
C TRP A 35 14.80 -1.18 -3.34
N ARG A 36 14.60 0.09 -2.94
CA ARG A 36 14.99 1.25 -3.75
C ARG A 36 16.47 1.24 -4.11
N GLN A 37 17.34 0.87 -3.17
CA GLN A 37 18.80 0.79 -3.41
C GLN A 37 19.19 -0.28 -4.44
N ARG A 38 18.34 -1.30 -4.64
CA ARG A 38 18.55 -2.38 -5.62
C ARG A 38 17.91 -2.08 -6.98
N SER A 39 17.03 -1.08 -7.04
CA SER A 39 16.39 -0.65 -8.29
C SER A 39 17.42 0.04 -9.18
N GLN A 40 17.35 -0.22 -10.48
CA GLN A 40 18.11 0.55 -11.48
C GLN A 40 17.72 2.04 -11.48
N TRP A 41 16.53 2.36 -10.97
CA TRP A 41 15.99 3.71 -10.78
C TRP A 41 15.96 3.99 -9.28
N ALA A 42 17.03 4.58 -8.76
CA ALA A 42 17.25 4.81 -7.33
C ALA A 42 17.50 6.29 -6.97
N ALA A 43 17.36 7.21 -7.93
CA ALA A 43 17.50 8.65 -7.68
C ALA A 43 16.39 9.13 -6.73
N GLN A 44 16.60 10.27 -6.05
CA GLN A 44 15.69 10.81 -5.04
C GLN A 44 14.26 11.05 -5.57
N GLU A 45 14.14 11.40 -6.85
CA GLU A 45 12.86 11.68 -7.50
C GLU A 45 12.24 10.45 -8.21
N ASP A 46 12.93 9.31 -8.19
CA ASP A 46 12.43 8.09 -8.82
C ASP A 46 11.30 7.44 -8.01
N PHE A 47 10.36 6.81 -8.72
CA PHE A 47 9.28 6.05 -8.11
C PHE A 47 9.81 4.82 -7.35
N ILE A 48 9.22 4.51 -6.18
CA ILE A 48 9.53 3.28 -5.41
C ILE A 48 9.24 2.01 -6.23
N PHE A 49 8.18 2.06 -7.06
CA PHE A 49 7.81 0.99 -8.00
C PHE A 49 7.81 1.55 -9.43
N PRO A 50 8.98 1.65 -10.07
CA PRO A 50 9.09 2.17 -11.42
C PRO A 50 8.64 1.12 -12.46
N ASN A 51 8.22 1.57 -13.63
CA ASN A 51 8.09 0.71 -14.80
C ASN A 51 9.48 0.40 -15.42
N CYS A 52 9.53 -0.36 -16.52
CA CYS A 52 10.79 -0.74 -17.16
C CYS A 52 11.63 0.44 -17.69
N GLN A 53 11.03 1.64 -17.81
CA GLN A 53 11.65 2.87 -18.29
C GLN A 53 11.84 3.91 -17.17
N GLY A 54 11.66 3.54 -15.90
CA GLY A 54 11.81 4.46 -14.76
C GLY A 54 10.58 5.33 -14.47
N GLY A 55 9.59 5.31 -15.36
CA GLY A 55 8.36 6.06 -15.18
C GLY A 55 7.33 5.35 -14.30
N VAL A 56 6.13 5.92 -14.26
CA VAL A 56 5.01 5.43 -13.47
C VAL A 56 4.58 4.02 -13.86
N LEU A 57 4.34 3.16 -12.86
CA LEU A 57 3.76 1.84 -13.05
C LEU A 57 2.30 1.93 -13.53
N CYS A 58 1.98 1.26 -14.64
CA CYS A 58 0.61 1.15 -15.11
C CYS A 58 -0.10 -0.03 -14.44
N TYR A 59 -1.15 0.27 -13.67
CA TYR A 59 -2.00 -0.70 -12.97
C TYR A 59 -2.49 -1.83 -13.89
N GLU A 60 -3.02 -1.50 -15.07
CA GLU A 60 -3.60 -2.48 -16.00
C GLU A 60 -2.51 -3.43 -16.53
N ASN A 61 -1.33 -2.91 -16.83
CA ASN A 61 -0.19 -3.72 -17.29
C ASN A 61 0.31 -4.63 -16.17
N PHE A 62 0.43 -4.13 -14.94
CA PHE A 62 0.85 -4.93 -13.80
C PHE A 62 -0.15 -6.05 -13.52
N SER A 63 -1.45 -5.74 -13.53
CA SER A 63 -2.50 -6.73 -13.32
C SER A 63 -2.46 -7.84 -14.38
N LYS A 64 -2.31 -7.48 -15.66
CA LYS A 64 -2.29 -8.45 -16.77
C LYS A 64 -1.01 -9.27 -16.86
N ARG A 65 0.15 -8.65 -16.61
CA ARG A 65 1.46 -9.28 -16.85
C ARG A 65 2.08 -9.91 -15.61
N VAL A 66 1.71 -9.46 -14.41
CA VAL A 66 2.28 -9.94 -13.15
C VAL A 66 1.22 -10.70 -12.36
N LEU A 67 0.12 -10.04 -11.98
CA LEU A 67 -0.89 -10.69 -11.12
C LEU A 67 -1.57 -11.89 -11.81
N ALA A 68 -1.89 -11.80 -13.10
CA ALA A 68 -2.49 -12.92 -13.82
C ALA A 68 -1.54 -14.13 -13.90
N LEU A 69 -0.23 -13.91 -14.05
CA LEU A 69 0.75 -15.01 -14.05
C LEU A 69 0.88 -15.65 -12.67
N ILE A 70 0.89 -14.83 -11.61
CA ILE A 70 0.89 -15.32 -10.23
C ILE A 70 -0.40 -16.10 -9.93
N ALA A 71 -1.55 -15.60 -10.39
CA ALA A 71 -2.85 -16.24 -10.26
C ALA A 71 -2.83 -17.66 -10.86
N ILE A 72 -2.27 -17.83 -12.06
CA ILE A 72 -2.15 -19.14 -12.70
C ILE A 72 -1.19 -20.04 -11.91
N LYS A 73 0.00 -19.53 -11.56
CA LYS A 73 1.02 -20.31 -10.84
C LYS A 73 0.54 -20.82 -9.48
N LEU A 74 -0.27 -20.02 -8.78
CA LEU A 74 -0.79 -20.35 -7.45
C LEU A 74 -2.19 -20.97 -7.48
N GLY A 75 -2.82 -21.13 -8.66
CA GLY A 75 -4.19 -21.64 -8.76
C GLY A 75 -5.24 -20.70 -8.15
N LEU A 76 -5.00 -19.38 -8.15
CA LEU A 76 -5.87 -18.35 -7.56
C LEU A 76 -6.56 -17.51 -8.66
N PRO A 77 -7.63 -18.01 -9.32
CA PRO A 77 -8.19 -17.40 -10.54
C PRO A 77 -8.79 -15.99 -10.35
N LYS A 78 -9.02 -15.54 -9.11
CA LYS A 78 -9.59 -14.21 -8.80
C LYS A 78 -8.59 -13.25 -8.16
N LEU A 79 -7.29 -13.51 -8.27
CA LEU A 79 -6.26 -12.67 -7.67
C LEU A 79 -6.25 -11.27 -8.32
N THR A 80 -6.72 -10.28 -7.57
CA THR A 80 -6.76 -8.86 -7.95
C THR A 80 -6.33 -8.01 -6.77
N PHE A 81 -5.93 -6.75 -7.00
CA PHE A 81 -5.64 -5.81 -5.91
C PHE A 81 -6.84 -5.59 -4.98
N GLN A 82 -8.06 -5.64 -5.50
CA GLN A 82 -9.27 -5.56 -4.68
C GLN A 82 -9.38 -6.75 -3.74
N VAL A 83 -9.09 -7.97 -4.22
CA VAL A 83 -9.07 -9.17 -3.38
C VAL A 83 -7.96 -9.08 -2.34
N LEU A 84 -6.75 -8.66 -2.73
CA LEU A 84 -5.65 -8.44 -1.78
C LEU A 84 -6.02 -7.44 -0.67
N ARG A 85 -6.61 -6.29 -1.04
CA ARG A 85 -7.09 -5.28 -0.08
C ARG A 85 -8.18 -5.83 0.85
N ARG A 86 -9.12 -6.61 0.32
CA ARG A 86 -10.17 -7.25 1.13
C ARG A 86 -9.58 -8.31 2.07
N SER A 87 -8.64 -9.13 1.60
CA SER A 87 -7.96 -10.12 2.42
C SER A 87 -7.21 -9.47 3.58
N TYR A 88 -6.51 -8.37 3.33
CA TYR A 88 -5.88 -7.57 4.40
C TYR A 88 -6.92 -7.08 5.42
N ALA A 89 -8.01 -6.45 4.96
CA ALA A 89 -9.07 -5.94 5.82
C ALA A 89 -9.70 -7.05 6.68
N THR A 90 -10.02 -8.19 6.06
CA THR A 90 -10.62 -9.35 6.75
C THR A 90 -9.68 -9.90 7.81
N ARG A 91 -8.38 -10.06 7.51
CA ARG A 91 -7.40 -10.55 8.50
C ARG A 91 -7.19 -9.57 9.63
N ALA A 92 -7.08 -8.27 9.34
CA ALA A 92 -6.92 -7.24 10.36
C ALA A 92 -8.09 -7.22 11.36
N VAL A 93 -9.32 -7.43 10.88
CA VAL A 93 -10.52 -7.53 11.72
C VAL A 93 -10.57 -8.86 12.47
N ALA A 94 -10.28 -9.99 11.80
CA ALA A 94 -10.37 -11.31 12.40
C ALA A 94 -9.30 -11.56 13.48
N GLU A 95 -8.07 -11.08 13.27
CA GLU A 95 -6.94 -11.25 14.18
C GLU A 95 -6.95 -10.23 15.34
N GLN A 96 -7.97 -9.35 15.43
CA GLN A 96 -8.12 -8.30 16.44
C GLN A 96 -6.86 -7.43 16.63
N LYS A 97 -6.07 -7.22 15.56
CA LYS A 97 -4.78 -6.51 15.63
C LYS A 97 -4.93 -4.99 15.77
N GLY A 98 -6.16 -4.47 15.73
CA GLY A 98 -6.50 -3.08 16.04
C GLY A 98 -8.01 -2.92 16.15
N SER A 99 -8.47 -1.72 16.51
CA SER A 99 -9.90 -1.41 16.55
C SER A 99 -10.48 -1.35 15.13
N LEU A 100 -11.80 -1.49 15.01
CA LEU A 100 -12.50 -1.29 13.73
C LEU A 100 -12.21 0.11 13.15
N LYS A 101 -12.05 1.11 14.01
CA LYS A 101 -11.69 2.48 13.65
C LYS A 101 -10.27 2.56 13.05
N ASP A 102 -9.31 1.82 13.60
CA ASP A 102 -7.94 1.78 13.07
C ASP A 102 -7.90 1.12 11.68
N VAL A 103 -8.65 0.03 11.48
CA VAL A 103 -8.75 -0.64 10.17
C VAL A 103 -9.44 0.27 9.14
N GLN A 104 -10.49 0.99 9.54
CA GLN A 104 -11.18 1.96 8.68
C GLN A 104 -10.27 3.13 8.29
N ALA A 105 -9.47 3.64 9.24
CA ALA A 105 -8.48 4.67 9.00
C ALA A 105 -7.41 4.19 8.01
N GLN A 106 -6.86 2.99 8.21
CA GLN A 106 -5.86 2.41 7.31
C GLN A 106 -6.39 2.18 5.89
N LEU A 107 -7.64 1.72 5.77
CA LEU A 107 -8.28 1.56 4.47
C LEU A 107 -8.78 2.88 3.88
N ARG A 108 -8.65 4.01 4.58
CA ARG A 108 -9.15 5.33 4.16
C ARG A 108 -10.59 5.24 3.60
N HIS A 109 -11.43 4.41 4.20
CA HIS A 109 -12.83 4.27 3.79
C HIS A 109 -13.60 5.50 4.26
N SER A 110 -13.68 6.52 3.41
CA SER A 110 -14.59 7.66 3.58
C SER A 110 -16.03 7.16 3.49
N ARG A 111 -16.72 7.07 4.64
CA ARG A 111 -18.14 7.41 4.66
C ARG A 111 -18.26 8.82 5.26
N PRO A 112 -18.70 9.80 4.47
CA PRO A 112 -19.14 11.08 5.02
C PRO A 112 -20.55 10.87 5.55
N ASP A 113 -20.72 10.90 6.86
CA ASP A 113 -21.76 11.80 7.35
C ASP A 113 -21.26 12.45 8.63
N THR A 114 -21.30 13.77 8.60
CA THR A 114 -20.84 14.74 9.60
C THR A 114 -19.32 14.98 9.76
N THR A 115 -18.95 16.21 9.35
CA THR A 115 -17.85 17.03 9.87
C THR A 115 -16.43 16.69 9.43
N LEU A 116 -16.22 16.93 8.14
CA LEU A 116 -14.96 17.05 7.39
C LEU A 116 -14.09 18.26 7.82
N GLN A 117 -13.86 18.48 9.12
CA GLN A 117 -13.06 19.64 9.58
C GLN A 117 -11.72 19.32 10.24
N ASN A 118 -11.42 18.07 10.62
CA ASN A 118 -10.16 17.76 11.35
C ASN A 118 -9.37 16.54 10.81
N TYR A 119 -9.59 16.09 9.57
CA TYR A 119 -8.96 14.86 9.05
C TYR A 119 -7.46 14.96 8.69
N VAL A 120 -6.82 16.12 8.86
CA VAL A 120 -5.44 16.37 8.34
C VAL A 120 -4.34 16.36 9.40
N LYS A 121 -4.64 16.29 10.71
CA LYS A 121 -3.58 16.30 11.73
C LYS A 121 -3.50 14.97 12.44
N GLU A 122 -2.45 14.23 12.09
CA GLU A 122 -1.93 13.04 12.78
C GLU A 122 -2.78 11.77 12.63
N VAL A 123 -2.27 10.85 11.80
CA VAL A 123 -2.65 9.45 11.87
C VAL A 123 -2.34 8.96 13.29
N PRO A 124 -3.34 8.47 14.07
CA PRO A 124 -3.10 8.07 15.45
C PRO A 124 -2.05 6.96 15.55
N GLU A 125 -1.23 6.99 16.61
CA GLU A 125 -0.23 5.96 16.91
C GLU A 125 -0.85 4.56 17.00
N SER A 126 -2.10 4.46 17.46
CA SER A 126 -2.86 3.19 17.47
C SER A 126 -2.99 2.54 16.09
N VAL A 127 -3.12 3.36 15.04
CA VAL A 127 -3.21 2.89 13.65
C VAL A 127 -1.85 2.35 13.20
N PHE A 128 -0.75 3.06 13.50
CA PHE A 128 0.61 2.59 13.23
C PHE A 128 0.89 1.25 13.94
N ALA A 129 0.59 1.16 15.24
CA ALA A 129 0.79 -0.06 16.00
C ALA A 129 -0.04 -1.24 15.47
N SER A 130 -1.27 -0.98 15.02
CA SER A 130 -2.13 -1.99 14.38
C SER A 130 -1.53 -2.49 13.06
N VAL A 131 -1.06 -1.56 12.23
CA VAL A 131 -0.46 -1.85 10.93
C VAL A 131 0.87 -2.63 11.08
N ASN A 132 1.71 -2.27 12.05
CA ASN A 132 2.92 -3.02 12.42
C ASN A 132 2.59 -4.47 12.80
N ARG A 133 1.66 -4.67 13.75
CA ARG A 133 1.26 -6.02 14.17
C ARG A 133 0.68 -6.88 13.04
N MET A 134 -0.06 -6.26 12.13
CA MET A 134 -0.63 -6.95 10.97
C MET A 134 0.46 -7.31 9.96
N TYR A 135 1.44 -6.42 9.76
CA TYR A 135 2.57 -6.71 8.89
C TYR A 135 3.38 -7.90 9.40
N ASP A 136 3.68 -7.92 10.70
CA ASP A 136 4.44 -9.00 11.34
C ASP A 136 3.72 -10.36 11.27
N SER A 137 2.38 -10.39 11.14
CA SER A 137 1.62 -11.64 10.99
C SER A 137 1.52 -12.17 9.55
N ILE A 138 1.89 -11.36 8.55
CA ILE A 138 1.89 -11.76 7.13
C ILE A 138 3.32 -11.92 6.61
N ALA A 139 4.24 -11.08 7.06
CA ALA A 139 5.62 -11.11 6.63
C ALA A 139 6.27 -12.43 7.09
N PRO A 140 7.08 -13.07 6.24
CA PRO A 140 7.86 -14.21 6.68
C PRO A 140 8.74 -13.81 7.87
N ALA A 141 9.02 -14.78 8.76
CA ALA A 141 9.98 -14.57 9.84
C ALA A 141 11.29 -14.04 9.22
N VAL A 142 11.91 -13.05 9.88
CA VAL A 142 13.23 -12.56 9.47
C VAL A 142 14.18 -13.75 9.60
N HIS A 143 14.50 -14.39 8.47
CA HIS A 143 15.65 -15.26 8.42
C HIS A 143 16.86 -14.32 8.37
N ASP A 144 17.53 -14.15 9.51
CA ASP A 144 18.90 -13.63 9.56
C ASP A 144 19.79 -14.66 8.84
N GLY A 145 19.76 -14.61 7.51
CA GLY A 145 20.55 -15.44 6.62
C GLY A 145 21.70 -14.62 6.07
N LEU A 146 22.77 -14.52 6.86
CA LEU A 146 24.11 -14.46 6.29
C LEU A 146 24.36 -15.77 5.54
N GLY A 147 24.63 -15.68 4.24
CA GLY A 147 24.96 -16.80 3.36
C GLY A 147 25.29 -16.30 1.98
#